data_AF-X0TLH7-F1
#
_entry.id   AF-X0TLH7-F1
#
_cell.length_a   1.000
_cell.length_b   1.000
_cell.length_c   1.000
_cell.angle_alpha   90.00
_cell.angle_beta   90.00
_cell.angle_gamma   90.00
#
_symmetry.space_group_name_H-M   'P 1'
#
loop_
_entity.id
_entity.type
_entity.pdbx_description
1 polymer ?
#
loop_
_entity_poly.entity_id
_entity_poly.type
_entity_poly.pdbx_seq_one_letter_code
_entity_poly.pdbx_strand_id
1 'polypeptide(L)'
;MGRMYSAEFENVAVTAAQDFFELLAADDKPIAIHAVYLSQSSDVGDSEEEMLRVKIIRGNATSGSGGSSSTPAPLNPADTAAGTTVEVNNTTEASTGTEVDIHCEAFNVRTGFAFIPTPEMRPIVSEGAGTMIVV
;
A
#
# COMPACT_ATOMS: atom_id res chain seq x y z
N MET A 1 -8.88 -14.18 -14.98
CA MET A 1 -8.57 -13.11 -14.02
C MET A 1 -7.63 -13.68 -12.98
N GLY A 2 -6.67 -12.89 -12.50
CA GLY A 2 -5.88 -13.27 -11.33
C GLY A 2 -6.76 -13.38 -10.08
N ARG A 3 -6.26 -14.06 -9.06
CA ARG A 3 -6.93 -14.12 -7.75
C ARG A 3 -6.82 -12.76 -7.06
N MET A 4 -7.88 -12.36 -6.37
CA MET A 4 -7.93 -11.07 -5.68
C MET A 4 -7.82 -11.30 -4.18
N TYR A 5 -7.03 -10.45 -3.53
CA TYR A 5 -6.77 -10.50 -2.10
C TYR A 5 -6.94 -9.10 -1.50
N SER A 6 -7.26 -9.03 -0.21
CA SER A 6 -7.25 -7.80 0.59
C SER A 6 -6.23 -7.92 1.71
N ALA A 7 -5.52 -6.83 1.98
CA ALA A 7 -4.69 -6.66 3.16
C ALA A 7 -5.16 -5.41 3.90
N GLU A 8 -5.11 -5.47 5.23
CA GLU A 8 -5.52 -4.38 6.12
C GLU A 8 -4.54 -4.24 7.27
N PHE A 9 -4.64 -3.12 7.97
CA PHE A 9 -4.00 -2.88 9.26
C PHE A 9 -5.02 -2.20 10.20
N GLU A 10 -4.88 -2.47 11.50
CA GLU A 10 -5.71 -1.85 12.54
C GLU A 10 -5.31 -0.39 12.79
N ASN A 11 -6.16 0.40 13.45
CA ASN A 11 -5.92 1.82 13.65
C ASN A 11 -4.54 2.13 14.28
N VAL A 12 -3.63 2.69 13.48
CA VAL A 12 -2.25 3.05 13.87
C VAL A 12 -2.09 4.56 13.79
N ALA A 13 -1.56 5.15 14.87
CA ALA A 13 -1.22 6.57 14.89
C ALA A 13 0.02 6.83 14.03
N VAL A 14 -0.12 7.75 13.07
CA VAL A 14 0.94 8.13 12.13
C VAL A 14 1.43 9.52 12.49
N THR A 15 2.68 9.64 12.93
CA THR A 15 3.27 10.92 13.40
C THR A 15 4.51 11.33 12.60
N ALA A 16 4.95 10.48 11.68
CA ALA A 16 6.05 10.70 10.76
C ALA A 16 5.77 9.94 9.45
N ALA A 17 6.60 10.20 8.42
CA ALA A 17 6.56 9.43 7.18
C ALA A 17 6.80 7.93 7.48
N GLN A 18 6.02 7.08 6.86
CA GLN A 18 6.06 5.62 7.02
C GLN A 18 5.40 4.96 5.81
N ASP A 19 5.75 3.70 5.53
CA ASP A 19 5.05 2.95 4.49
C ASP A 19 3.79 2.32 5.08
N PHE A 20 2.61 2.73 4.57
CA PHE A 20 1.33 2.15 4.99
C PHE A 20 1.24 0.68 4.57
N PHE A 21 1.64 0.40 3.34
CA PHE A 21 1.69 -0.94 2.78
C PHE A 21 2.97 -1.10 1.96
N GLU A 22 3.70 -2.16 2.19
CA GLU A 22 4.80 -2.61 1.36
C GLU A 22 4.51 -4.02 0.85
N LEU A 23 4.50 -4.20 -0.47
CA LEU A 23 4.14 -5.44 -1.13
C LEU A 23 5.32 -5.98 -1.93
N LEU A 24 5.71 -7.22 -1.61
CA LEU A 24 6.69 -7.97 -2.38
C LEU A 24 5.99 -9.11 -3.12
N ALA A 25 6.00 -9.02 -4.45
CA ALA A 25 5.52 -10.07 -5.32
C ALA A 25 6.39 -11.33 -5.15
N ALA A 26 5.74 -12.50 -5.15
CA ALA A 26 6.46 -13.76 -5.21
C ALA A 26 7.03 -13.99 -6.62
N ASP A 27 8.01 -14.89 -6.69
CA ASP A 27 8.61 -15.33 -7.94
C ASP A 27 7.53 -15.82 -8.93
N ASP A 28 7.68 -15.39 -10.19
CA ASP A 28 6.74 -15.61 -11.30
C ASP A 28 5.27 -15.26 -11.02
N LYS A 29 4.99 -14.43 -10.01
CA LYS A 29 3.63 -14.07 -9.57
C LYS A 29 3.48 -12.55 -9.40
N PRO A 30 3.43 -11.79 -10.50
CA PRO A 30 3.24 -10.34 -10.43
C PRO A 30 1.89 -10.01 -9.78
N ILE A 31 1.87 -8.90 -9.06
CA ILE A 31 0.68 -8.38 -8.37
C ILE A 31 0.24 -7.07 -9.02
N ALA A 32 -1.06 -6.81 -8.97
CA ALA A 32 -1.69 -5.58 -9.45
C ALA A 32 -2.49 -4.94 -8.32
N ILE A 33 -2.35 -3.63 -8.15
CA ILE A 33 -3.16 -2.85 -7.20
C ILE A 33 -4.51 -2.55 -7.84
N HIS A 34 -5.58 -3.06 -7.22
CA HIS A 34 -6.96 -2.86 -7.68
C HIS A 34 -7.65 -1.70 -6.98
N ALA A 35 -7.36 -1.51 -5.70
CA ALA A 35 -7.86 -0.40 -4.91
C ALA A 35 -6.93 -0.16 -3.72
N VAL A 36 -6.87 1.09 -3.26
CA VAL A 36 -6.25 1.48 -1.99
C VAL A 36 -7.21 2.41 -1.27
N TYR A 37 -7.43 2.15 0.00
CA TYR A 37 -8.25 2.97 0.88
C TYR A 37 -7.42 3.37 2.09
N LEU A 38 -7.36 4.67 2.38
CA LEU A 38 -6.80 5.19 3.63
C LEU A 38 -7.81 6.16 4.23
N SER A 39 -7.96 6.12 5.54
CA SER A 39 -8.89 6.99 6.25
C SER A 39 -8.39 7.25 7.65
N GLN A 40 -8.83 8.36 8.23
CA GLN A 40 -8.49 8.75 9.59
C GLN A 40 -9.76 8.96 10.41
N SER A 41 -9.72 8.56 11.69
CA SER A 41 -10.87 8.65 12.59
C SER A 41 -10.64 9.48 13.85
N SER A 42 -9.40 9.94 14.12
CA SER A 42 -9.04 10.60 15.38
C SER A 42 -9.33 12.11 15.39
N ASP A 43 -9.23 12.79 14.25
CA ASP A 43 -9.25 14.26 14.19
C ASP A 43 -10.65 14.80 13.88
N VAL A 44 -11.67 14.03 14.27
CA VAL A 44 -13.08 14.41 14.09
C VAL A 44 -13.38 15.59 15.01
N GLY A 45 -13.41 16.80 14.43
CA GLY A 45 -13.74 18.05 15.14
C GLY A 45 -12.60 19.06 15.20
N ASP A 46 -11.42 18.75 14.65
CA ASP A 46 -10.40 19.78 14.43
C ASP A 46 -10.89 20.81 13.41
N SER A 47 -10.70 22.10 13.71
CA SER A 47 -11.04 23.21 12.81
C SER A 47 -10.03 23.37 11.67
N GLU A 48 -8.86 22.76 11.79
CA GLU A 48 -7.81 22.78 10.78
C GLU A 48 -7.83 21.45 10.01
N GLU A 49 -8.10 21.53 8.70
CA GLU A 49 -8.06 20.36 7.82
C GLU A 49 -6.66 20.22 7.23
N GLU A 50 -6.08 19.03 7.35
CA GLU A 50 -4.78 18.72 6.75
C GLU A 50 -4.94 18.06 5.37
N MET A 51 -4.07 18.46 4.44
CA MET A 51 -3.90 17.82 3.14
C MET A 51 -2.66 16.94 3.18
N LEU A 52 -2.86 15.63 3.26
CA LEU A 52 -1.76 14.65 3.32
C LEU A 52 -1.47 14.10 1.93
N ARG A 53 -0.19 14.03 1.58
CA ARG A 53 0.26 13.44 0.31
C ARG A 53 0.35 11.92 0.46
N VAL A 54 -0.13 11.19 -0.55
CA VAL A 54 0.02 9.75 -0.70
C VAL A 54 0.64 9.46 -2.06
N LYS A 55 1.59 8.55 -2.10
CA LYS A 55 2.23 8.03 -3.30
C LYS A 55 2.05 6.53 -3.40
N ILE A 56 1.97 6.05 -4.64
CA ILE A 56 2.15 4.64 -4.96
C ILE A 56 3.43 4.56 -5.78
N ILE A 57 4.44 3.89 -5.22
CA ILE A 57 5.78 3.81 -5.80
C ILE A 57 6.19 2.35 -5.96
N ARG A 58 7.18 2.11 -6.82
CA ARG A 58 7.86 0.81 -6.90
C ARG A 58 9.34 0.97 -7.15
N GLY A 59 10.12 -0.09 -6.96
CA GLY A 59 11.54 -0.13 -7.32
C GLY A 59 12.50 0.00 -6.14
N ASN A 60 11.95 0.07 -4.92
CA ASN A 60 12.71 -0.06 -3.70
C ASN A 60 13.29 -1.46 -3.57
N ALA A 61 14.56 -1.55 -3.17
CA ALA A 61 15.31 -2.81 -3.07
C ALA A 61 15.54 -3.25 -1.62
N THR A 62 15.44 -2.32 -0.67
CA THR A 62 15.54 -2.59 0.77
C THR A 62 14.19 -2.33 1.40
N SER A 63 13.64 -3.35 2.05
CA SER A 63 12.38 -3.28 2.78
C SER A 63 12.43 -2.20 3.86
N GLY A 64 11.28 -1.60 4.13
CA GLY A 64 11.07 -0.81 5.33
C GLY A 64 11.21 -1.65 6.60
N SER A 65 11.09 -1.01 7.76
CA SER A 65 11.09 -1.74 9.03
C SER A 65 10.26 -1.07 10.10
N GLY A 66 10.05 -1.78 11.22
CA GLY A 66 9.27 -1.30 12.36
C GLY A 66 7.77 -1.54 12.24
N GLY A 67 7.30 -2.09 11.11
CA GLY A 67 5.92 -2.50 10.88
C GLY A 67 5.62 -3.93 11.29
N SER A 68 4.58 -4.51 10.69
CA SER A 68 4.14 -5.90 10.90
C SER A 68 3.76 -6.56 9.58
N SER A 69 3.74 -7.89 9.53
CA SER A 69 3.26 -8.61 8.34
C SER A 69 1.73 -8.75 8.38
N SER A 70 1.07 -8.33 7.30
CA SER A 70 -0.35 -8.59 7.06
C SER A 70 -0.50 -9.86 6.22
N THR A 71 -1.43 -10.74 6.59
CA THR A 71 -1.74 -11.95 5.81
C THR A 71 -2.88 -11.65 4.84
N PRO A 72 -2.64 -11.59 3.52
CA PRO A 72 -3.69 -11.21 2.58
C PRO A 72 -4.82 -12.24 2.54
N ALA A 73 -6.05 -11.78 2.78
CA ALA A 73 -7.25 -12.59 2.75
C ALA A 73 -7.77 -12.73 1.31
N PRO A 74 -8.12 -13.94 0.83
CA PRO A 74 -8.68 -14.10 -0.51
C PRO A 74 -10.10 -13.54 -0.57
N LEU A 75 -10.40 -12.73 -1.60
CA LEU A 75 -11.76 -12.18 -1.81
C LEU A 75 -12.76 -13.27 -2.22
N ASN A 76 -12.29 -14.29 -2.93
CA ASN A 76 -13.05 -15.50 -3.16
C ASN A 76 -12.61 -16.54 -2.11
N PRO A 77 -13.50 -16.99 -1.20
CA PRO A 77 -13.12 -17.92 -0.13
C PRO A 77 -12.65 -19.29 -0.63
N ALA A 78 -12.87 -19.63 -1.90
CA ALA A 78 -12.37 -20.86 -2.51
C ALA A 78 -10.93 -20.74 -3.05
N ASP A 79 -10.34 -19.54 -3.06
CA ASP A 79 -8.97 -19.34 -3.51
C ASP A 79 -7.95 -19.77 -2.45
N THR A 80 -6.79 -20.23 -2.91
CA THR A 80 -5.69 -20.57 -2.01
C THR A 80 -5.06 -19.32 -1.42
N ALA A 81 -4.35 -19.48 -0.29
CA ALA A 81 -3.57 -18.42 0.34
C ALA A 81 -2.67 -17.69 -0.67
N ALA A 82 -2.51 -16.38 -0.45
CA ALA A 82 -1.66 -15.54 -1.28
C ALA A 82 -0.19 -15.95 -1.14
N GLY A 83 0.57 -15.86 -2.23
CA GLY A 83 2.03 -16.05 -2.19
C GLY A 83 2.80 -14.75 -1.93
N THR A 84 2.13 -13.60 -1.98
CA THR A 84 2.74 -12.27 -1.79
C THR A 84 3.04 -12.03 -0.32
N THR A 85 4.14 -11.33 -0.05
CA THR A 85 4.41 -10.76 1.27
C THR A 85 3.82 -9.36 1.31
N VAL A 86 3.13 -9.04 2.40
CA VAL A 86 2.65 -7.68 2.69
C VAL A 86 3.13 -7.29 4.08
N GLU A 87 3.84 -6.17 4.15
CA GLU A 87 4.19 -5.47 5.38
C GLU A 87 3.31 -4.23 5.50
N VAL A 88 2.96 -3.86 6.73
CA VAL A 88 2.10 -2.71 7.03
C VAL A 88 2.71 -1.84 8.10
N ASN A 89 2.54 -0.52 7.93
CA ASN A 89 3.02 0.53 8.85
C ASN A 89 4.52 0.44 9.17
N ASN A 90 5.36 0.32 8.15
CA ASN A 90 6.81 0.38 8.33
C ASN A 90 7.24 1.82 8.67
N THR A 91 7.60 2.05 9.94
CA THR A 91 8.00 3.37 10.46
C THR A 91 9.35 3.85 9.95
N THR A 92 10.16 2.94 9.40
CA THR A 92 11.28 3.29 8.53
C THR A 92 10.89 2.97 7.10
N GLU A 93 10.88 3.98 6.24
CA GLU A 93 10.53 3.85 4.83
C GLU A 93 11.51 2.91 4.12
N ALA A 94 10.98 2.09 3.23
CA ALA A 94 11.76 1.28 2.31
C ALA A 94 12.64 2.21 1.45
N SER A 95 13.80 1.70 1.03
CA SER A 95 14.82 2.55 0.43
C SER A 95 15.69 1.78 -0.56
N THR A 96 16.66 2.50 -1.15
CA THR A 96 17.60 1.97 -2.14
C THR A 96 16.91 1.52 -3.43
N GLY A 97 17.65 1.41 -4.54
CA GLY A 97 17.10 1.02 -5.84
C GLY A 97 16.81 2.23 -6.72
N THR A 98 15.85 2.10 -7.62
CA THR A 98 15.44 3.16 -8.56
C THR A 98 13.94 3.31 -8.49
N GLU A 99 13.51 4.19 -7.59
CA GLU A 99 12.09 4.46 -7.35
C GLU A 99 11.43 5.01 -8.62
N VAL A 100 10.23 4.49 -8.88
CA VAL A 100 9.33 4.97 -9.91
C VAL A 100 8.04 5.37 -9.23
N ASP A 101 7.76 6.68 -9.18
CA ASP A 101 6.48 7.22 -8.77
C ASP A 101 5.42 6.85 -9.82
N ILE A 102 4.43 6.04 -9.45
CA ILE A 102 3.34 5.61 -10.34
C ILE A 102 2.14 6.52 -10.18
N HIS A 103 1.80 6.83 -8.93
CA HIS A 103 0.70 7.71 -8.57
C HIS A 103 1.12 8.62 -7.42
N CYS A 104 0.60 9.84 -7.44
CA CYS A 104 0.87 10.82 -6.39
C CYS A 104 -0.29 11.81 -6.34
N GLU A 105 -0.92 11.92 -5.18
CA GLU A 105 -1.93 12.95 -4.92
C GLU A 105 -1.95 13.35 -3.44
N ALA A 106 -2.74 14.38 -3.13
CA ALA A 106 -3.02 14.74 -1.75
C ALA A 106 -4.50 14.48 -1.46
N PHE A 107 -4.80 13.94 -0.28
CA PHE A 107 -6.16 13.74 0.19
C PHE A 107 -6.45 14.60 1.43
N ASN A 108 -7.71 14.97 1.58
CA ASN A 108 -8.19 15.64 2.78
C ASN A 108 -8.51 14.58 3.83
N VAL A 109 -7.95 14.73 5.03
CA VAL A 109 -8.08 13.75 6.12
C VAL A 109 -9.54 13.45 6.52
N ARG A 110 -10.48 14.37 6.28
CA ARG A 110 -11.92 14.15 6.57
C ARG A 110 -12.64 13.28 5.55
N THR A 111 -12.18 13.27 4.30
CA THR A 111 -12.82 12.49 3.23
C THR A 111 -12.16 11.11 3.09
N GLY A 112 -10.88 11.01 3.46
CA GLY A 112 -10.06 9.84 3.20
C GLY A 112 -9.59 9.78 1.74
N PHE A 113 -8.76 8.78 1.47
CA PHE A 113 -8.17 8.49 0.19
C PHE A 113 -8.78 7.21 -0.37
N ALA A 114 -9.24 7.26 -1.62
CA ALA A 114 -9.74 6.10 -2.34
C ALA A 114 -9.19 6.11 -3.76
N PHE A 115 -8.16 5.30 -4.01
CA PHE A 115 -7.57 5.12 -5.33
C PHE A 115 -8.13 3.85 -5.96
N ILE A 116 -8.89 3.98 -7.04
CA ILE A 116 -9.50 2.87 -7.77
C ILE A 116 -9.21 3.05 -9.28
N PRO A 117 -8.05 2.57 -9.77
CA PRO A 117 -7.65 2.74 -11.16
C PRO A 117 -8.52 1.92 -12.11
N THR A 118 -8.68 2.40 -13.34
CA THR A 118 -9.25 1.57 -14.41
C THR A 118 -8.34 0.35 -14.67
N PRO A 119 -8.84 -0.74 -15.26
CA PRO A 119 -8.05 -1.96 -15.45
C PRO A 119 -6.69 -1.74 -16.13
N GLU A 120 -6.59 -0.79 -17.04
CA GLU A 120 -5.40 -0.44 -17.82
C GLU A 120 -4.40 0.44 -17.04
N MET A 121 -4.87 1.09 -15.97
CA MET A 121 -4.08 2.02 -15.14
C MET A 121 -3.60 1.38 -13.83
N ARG A 122 -3.87 0.09 -13.61
CA ARG A 122 -3.47 -0.59 -12.37
C ARG A 122 -1.94 -0.59 -12.23
N PRO A 123 -1.41 -0.08 -11.10
CA PRO A 123 -0.01 -0.29 -10.75
C PRO A 123 0.29 -1.80 -10.67
N ILE A 124 1.35 -2.24 -11.34
CA ILE A 124 1.81 -3.64 -11.37
C ILE A 124 3.25 -3.72 -10.88
N VAL A 125 3.57 -4.75 -10.10
CA VAL A 125 4.95 -5.08 -9.73
C VAL A 125 5.19 -6.59 -9.85
N SER A 126 6.40 -6.94 -10.28
CA SER A 126 6.96 -8.29 -10.28
C SER A 126 8.12 -8.34 -9.28
N GLU A 127 8.54 -9.52 -8.84
CA GLU A 127 9.66 -9.68 -7.89
C GLU A 127 10.91 -8.90 -8.33
N GLY A 128 11.36 -9.08 -9.57
CA GLY A 128 12.53 -8.36 -10.10
C GLY A 128 12.35 -6.85 -10.33
N ALA A 129 11.14 -6.31 -10.13
CA ALA A 129 10.87 -4.87 -10.22
C ALA A 129 10.91 -4.16 -8.85
N GLY A 130 11.32 -4.87 -7.78
CA GLY A 130 11.38 -4.35 -6.41
C GLY A 130 10.04 -4.46 -5.68
N THR A 131 9.93 -3.79 -4.53
CA THR A 131 8.67 -3.72 -3.78
C THR A 131 7.75 -2.63 -4.33
N MET A 132 6.44 -2.84 -4.21
CA MET A 132 5.40 -1.83 -4.44
C MET A 132 4.97 -1.26 -3.10
N ILE A 133 4.93 0.06 -2.98
CA ILE A 133 4.72 0.74 -1.71
C ILE A 133 3.62 1.78 -1.82
N VAL A 134 2.79 1.85 -0.79
CA VAL A 134 1.87 2.95 -0.51
C VAL A 134 2.43 3.74 0.66
N VAL A 135 2.83 4.98 0.43
CA VAL A 135 3.54 5.87 1.38
C VAL A 135 2.95 7.27 1.39
#